data_AF-A0A7X1TS76-F1
#
_entry.id   AF-A0A7X1TS76-F1
#
_cell.length_a   1.000
_cell.length_b   1.000
_cell.length_c   1.000
_cell.angle_alpha   90.00
_cell.angle_beta   90.00
_cell.angle_gamma   90.00
#
_symmetry.space_group_name_H-M   'P 1'
#
loop_
_entity.id
_entity.type
_entity.pdbx_description
1 polymer ?
#
loop_
_entity_poly.entity_id
_entity_poly.type
_entity_poly.pdbx_seq_one_letter_code
_entity_poly.pdbx_strand_id
1 'polypeptide(L)' 'MNVDIREAIRAELRERGLTHAQIAEQLGMPRPQITRMLTGQSGSVPEGWQKLLAALDLQLTVTRKDG' A
#
# COMPACT_ATOMS: atom_id res chain seq x y z
N MET A 1 -2.80 10.03 4.88
CA MET A 1 -3.36 8.81 4.24
C MET A 1 -4.28 8.15 5.24
N ASN A 2 -5.52 7.85 4.87
CA ASN A 2 -6.49 7.23 5.76
C ASN A 2 -5.95 5.86 6.24
N VAL A 3 -6.12 5.54 7.53
CA VAL A 3 -5.75 4.24 8.12
C VAL A 3 -6.40 3.11 7.32
N ASP A 4 -7.62 3.33 6.87
CA ASP A 4 -8.46 2.41 6.10
C ASP A 4 -7.76 1.86 4.84
N ILE A 5 -6.99 2.70 4.14
CA ILE A 5 -6.32 2.31 2.90
C ILE A 5 -5.16 1.34 3.19
N ARG A 6 -4.42 1.55 4.27
CA ARG A 6 -3.30 0.66 4.65
C ARG A 6 -3.82 -0.68 5.15
N GLU A 7 -4.91 -0.67 5.89
CA GLU A 7 -5.59 -1.90 6.33
C GLU A 7 -6.15 -2.69 5.15
N ALA A 8 -6.77 -2.02 4.17
CA ALA A 8 -7.24 -2.68 2.95
C ALA A 8 -6.10 -3.39 2.20
N ILE A 9 -4.95 -2.74 2.03
CA ILE A 9 -3.78 -3.38 1.40
C ILE A 9 -3.25 -4.55 2.24
N ARG A 10 -3.17 -4.41 3.57
CA ARG A 10 -2.72 -5.50 4.44
C ARG A 10 -3.66 -6.71 4.38
N ALA A 11 -4.97 -6.46 4.30
CA ALA A 11 -5.97 -7.50 4.11
C ALA A 11 -5.76 -8.21 2.76
N GLU A 12 -5.61 -7.44 1.66
CA GLU A 12 -5.38 -8.00 0.33
C GLU A 12 -4.10 -8.85 0.26
N LEU A 13 -2.99 -8.38 0.85
CA LEU A 13 -1.75 -9.14 0.91
C LEU A 13 -1.93 -10.45 1.68
N ARG A 14 -2.70 -10.43 2.78
CA ARG A 14 -3.01 -11.61 3.57
C ARG A 14 -3.88 -12.60 2.78
N GLU A 15 -4.90 -12.11 2.09
CA GLU A 15 -5.79 -12.94 1.26
C GLU A 15 -5.04 -13.61 0.10
N ARG A 16 -4.08 -12.90 -0.51
CA ARG A 16 -3.22 -13.45 -1.58
C ARG A 16 -2.02 -14.26 -1.08
N GLY A 17 -1.81 -14.36 0.24
CA GLY A 17 -0.63 -15.04 0.81
C GLY A 17 0.70 -14.37 0.45
N LEU A 18 0.70 -13.07 0.16
CA LEU A 18 1.87 -12.30 -0.26
C LEU A 18 2.59 -11.67 0.94
N THR A 19 3.91 -11.83 0.98
CA THR A 19 4.78 -11.16 1.94
C THR A 19 5.24 -9.80 1.44
N HIS A 20 5.71 -8.95 2.36
CA HIS A 20 6.33 -7.66 2.01
C HIS A 20 7.58 -7.82 1.14
N ALA A 21 8.28 -8.97 1.20
CA ALA A 21 9.45 -9.23 0.38
C ALA A 21 9.05 -9.54 -1.08
N GLN A 22 8.03 -10.38 -1.26
CA GLN A 22 7.51 -10.73 -2.59
C GLN A 22 6.93 -9.50 -3.31
N ILE A 23 6.17 -8.66 -2.60
CA ILE A 23 5.64 -7.43 -3.22
C ILE A 23 6.76 -6.42 -3.52
N ALA A 24 7.80 -6.35 -2.69
CA ALA A 24 8.97 -5.50 -2.94
C ALA A 24 9.69 -5.93 -4.23
N GLU A 25 9.90 -7.23 -4.40
CA GLU A 25 10.49 -7.82 -5.61
C GLU A 25 9.63 -7.56 -6.85
N GLN A 26 8.32 -7.84 -6.79
CA GLN A 26 7.39 -7.59 -7.90
C GLN A 26 7.37 -6.13 -8.34
N LEU A 27 7.49 -5.20 -7.40
CA LEU A 27 7.45 -3.77 -7.67
C LEU A 27 8.82 -3.17 -8.01
N GLY A 28 9.90 -3.95 -7.95
CA GLY A 28 11.26 -3.44 -8.08
C GLY A 28 11.62 -2.40 -7.01
N MET A 29 11.05 -2.53 -5.81
CA MET A 29 11.25 -1.60 -4.69
C MET A 29 12.05 -2.27 -3.57
N PRO A 30 12.87 -1.52 -2.83
CA PRO A 30 13.47 -2.02 -1.59
C PRO A 30 12.42 -2.38 -0.54
N ARG A 31 12.55 -3.55 0.10
CA ARG A 31 11.66 -3.97 1.22
C ARG A 31 11.46 -2.91 2.31
N PRO A 32 12.49 -2.15 2.76
CA PRO A 32 12.29 -1.08 3.73
C PRO A 32 11.36 0.04 3.24
N GLN A 33 11.30 0.29 1.93
CA GLN A 33 10.37 1.24 1.32
C GLN A 33 8.93 0.75 1.46
N ILE A 34 8.66 -0.52 1.12
CA ILE A 34 7.34 -1.14 1.31
C ILE A 34 6.91 -1.10 2.77
N THR A 35 7.79 -1.46 3.70
CA THR A 35 7.47 -1.39 5.14
C THR A 35 7.09 0.02 5.57
N ARG A 36 7.87 1.06 5.18
CA ARG A 36 7.54 2.46 5.51
C ARG A 36 6.19 2.91 4.93
N MET A 37 5.87 2.49 3.71
CA MET A 37 4.59 2.78 3.07
C MET A 37 3.41 2.18 3.86
N LEU A 38 3.55 0.94 4.30
CA LEU A 38 2.51 0.20 5.02
C LEU A 38 2.41 0.56 6.49
N THR A 39 3.49 0.97 7.17
CA THR A 39 3.46 1.39 8.59
C THR A 39 3.05 2.85 8.77
N GLY A 40 3.10 3.64 7.69
CA GLY A 40 2.59 5.00 7.70
C GLY A 40 3.51 6.04 8.35
N GLN A 41 4.82 5.75 8.44
CA GLN A 41 5.82 6.72 8.89
C GLN A 41 6.03 7.90 7.93
N SER A 42 5.31 7.96 6.80
CA SER A 42 5.30 9.10 5.88
C SER A 42 3.94 9.83 5.92
N GLY A 43 3.97 11.13 6.22
CA GLY A 43 2.78 12.00 6.23
C GLY A 43 2.22 12.35 4.85
N SER A 44 3.02 12.19 3.79
CA SER A 44 2.63 12.39 2.39
C SER A 44 2.11 11.11 1.73
N VAL A 45 1.41 11.24 0.59
CA VAL A 45 1.12 10.12 -0.33
C VAL A 45 2.46 9.64 -0.92
N PRO A 46 2.93 8.43 -0.59
CA PRO A 46 4.20 7.95 -1.11
C PRO A 46 4.10 7.63 -2.60
N GLU A 47 5.14 7.98 -3.37
CA GLU A 47 5.21 7.82 -4.82
C GLU A 47 4.98 6.37 -5.30
N GLY A 48 5.34 5.39 -4.49
CA GLY A 48 5.17 3.96 -4.82
C GLY A 48 3.73 3.42 -4.75
N TRP A 49 2.74 4.22 -4.32
CA TRP A 49 1.38 3.71 -4.09
C TRP A 49 0.66 3.33 -5.36
N GLN A 50 0.81 4.10 -6.44
CA GLN A 50 0.19 3.74 -7.72
C GLN A 50 0.66 2.37 -8.19
N LYS A 51 1.97 2.09 -8.09
CA LYS A 51 2.53 0.80 -8.48
C LYS A 51 2.02 -0.34 -7.60
N LEU A 52 1.96 -0.12 -6.28
CA LEU A 52 1.45 -1.10 -5.32
C LEU A 52 -0.03 -1.42 -5.55
N LEU A 53 -0.86 -0.39 -5.75
CA LEU A 53 -2.28 -0.55 -6.03
C LEU A 53 -2.49 -1.28 -7.36
N ALA A 54 -1.77 -0.90 -8.42
CA ALA A 54 -1.85 -1.57 -9.71
C ALA A 54 -1.45 -3.06 -9.62
N ALA A 55 -0.39 -3.41 -8.88
CA ALA A 55 0.01 -4.81 -8.71
C ALA A 55 -1.01 -5.64 -7.92
N LEU A 56 -1.77 -4.99 -7.05
CA LEU A 56 -2.84 -5.61 -6.27
C LEU A 56 -4.20 -5.51 -6.96
N ASP A 57 -4.29 -4.98 -8.18
CA ASP A 57 -5.56 -4.72 -8.86
C ASP A 57 -6.55 -3.90 -8.00
N LEU A 58 -6.00 -2.96 -7.23
CA LEU A 58 -6.75 -2.06 -6.35
C LEU A 58 -6.78 -0.66 -6.96
N GLN A 59 -7.83 0.09 -6.64
CA GLN A 59 -7.96 1.49 -7.01
C GLN A 59 -8.15 2.37 -5.76
N LEU A 60 -7.56 3.56 -5.78
CA LEU A 60 -7.75 4.56 -4.74
C LEU A 60 -8.81 5.55 -5.19
N THR A 61 -9.86 5.71 -4.39
CA THR A 61 -10.93 6.67 -4.63
C THR A 61 -10.81 7.83 -3.65
N VAL A 62 -11.15 9.04 -4.10
CA VAL A 62 -11.20 10.23 -3.24
C VAL A 62 -12.62 10.35 -2.68
N THR A 63 -12.77 10.29 -1.36
CA THR A 63 -14.03 10.56 -0.67
C THR A 63 -13.96 11.90 0.05
N ARG A 64 -15.12 12.57 0.20
CA ARG A 64 -15.21 13.77 1.03
C ARG A 64 -14.98 13.37 2.48
N LYS A 65 -14.12 14.09 3.19
CA LYS A 65 -13.98 13.92 4.64
C LYS A 65 -15.30 14.35 5.27
N ASP A 66 -15.94 13.47 6.02
CA ASP A 66 -17.11 13.83 6.81
C ASP A 66 -16.72 15.00 7.73
N GLY A 67 -17.53 16.07 7.68
CA GLY A 67 -17.31 17.32 8.39
C GLY A 67 -17.53 17.19 9.88
#